data_AF-A0A0C2JHP9-F1
#
_entry.id   AF-A0A0C2JHP9-F1
#
_cell.length_a   1.000
_cell.length_b   1.000
_cell.length_c   1.000
_cell.angle_alpha   90.00
_cell.angle_beta   90.00
_cell.angle_gamma   90.00
#
_symmetry.space_group_name_H-M   'P 1'
#
loop_
_entity.id
_entity.type
_entity.pdbx_description
1 polymer ?
#
loop_
_entity_poly.entity_id
_entity_poly.type
_entity_poly.pdbx_seq_one_letter_code
_entity_poly.pdbx_strand_id
1 'polypeptide(L)'
;MEYRAVDRTRPLEEVREEINELIFLGESYKDSKMYEEAGCIYYEVARLIEGYFRHFETAQEKFQESARCFLKIHSSTVYDCYQKILDLLMKDNKLNLAIQDCFIFGHKFGTLYRDEEKRESFFKRGDQIRVEHGKSHRCPKTSFDLSDYEDDVQKAFKDYDMFNIKKDLPVFGHITYTSACRNCIDVYGHLCDFIKEKQREEVEKENRDENNEKII
;
A
#
# COMPACT_ATOMS: atom_id res chain seq x y z
N MET A 1 17.88 -9.22 6.24
CA MET A 1 18.39 -8.93 4.89
C MET A 1 19.54 -7.94 5.03
N GLU A 2 20.76 -8.31 4.65
CA GLU A 2 21.93 -7.42 4.80
C GLU A 2 21.93 -6.33 3.71
N TYR A 3 22.10 -5.07 4.13
CA TYR A 3 22.17 -3.93 3.22
C TYR A 3 23.53 -3.88 2.51
N ARG A 4 23.58 -4.24 1.22
CA ARG A 4 24.76 -4.05 0.37
C ARG A 4 24.67 -2.74 -0.40
N ALA A 5 25.61 -1.80 -0.22
CA ALA A 5 25.61 -0.59 -1.04
C ALA A 5 25.64 -0.97 -2.55
N VAL A 6 24.84 -0.29 -3.36
CA VAL A 6 24.84 -0.52 -4.81
C VAL A 6 26.17 -0.01 -5.35
N ASP A 7 27.05 -0.93 -5.73
CA ASP A 7 28.27 -0.61 -6.49
C ASP A 7 27.83 0.06 -7.79
N ARG A 8 28.30 1.28 -8.09
CA ARG A 8 27.91 2.06 -9.28
C ARG A 8 28.93 1.98 -10.41
N THR A 9 29.85 1.02 -10.36
CA THR A 9 30.91 0.88 -11.37
C THR A 9 30.48 0.14 -12.62
N ARG A 10 29.31 -0.52 -12.61
CA ARG A 10 28.83 -1.33 -13.73
C ARG A 10 28.15 -0.49 -14.82
N PRO A 11 28.28 -0.86 -16.10
CA PRO A 11 27.55 -0.22 -17.20
C PRO A 11 26.03 -0.31 -17.01
N LEU A 12 25.31 0.77 -17.36
CA LEU A 12 23.85 0.82 -17.21
C LEU A 12 23.11 -0.25 -18.02
N GLU A 13 23.66 -0.65 -19.16
CA GLU A 13 23.05 -1.66 -20.02
C GLU A 13 23.08 -3.05 -19.36
N GLU A 14 24.21 -3.40 -18.75
CA GLU A 14 24.38 -4.66 -18.00
C GLU A 14 23.38 -4.74 -16.83
N VAL A 15 23.21 -3.63 -16.10
CA VAL A 15 22.25 -3.58 -14.98
C VAL A 15 20.81 -3.68 -15.48
N ARG A 16 20.50 -3.14 -16.66
CA ARG A 16 19.18 -3.25 -17.27
C ARG A 16 18.86 -4.69 -17.67
N GLU A 17 19.82 -5.39 -18.27
CA GLU A 17 19.69 -6.81 -18.60
C GLU A 17 19.44 -7.64 -17.34
N GLU A 18 20.24 -7.43 -16.29
CA GLU A 18 20.05 -8.10 -15.00
C GLU A 18 18.66 -7.82 -14.40
N ILE A 19 18.19 -6.57 -14.41
CA ILE A 19 16.85 -6.23 -13.92
C ILE A 19 15.77 -7.05 -14.66
N ASN A 20 15.89 -7.19 -15.98
CA ASN A 20 14.92 -7.94 -16.79
C ASN A 20 14.94 -9.44 -16.45
N GLU A 21 16.12 -10.03 -16.31
CA GLU A 21 16.29 -11.43 -15.90
C GLU A 21 15.71 -11.68 -14.50
N LEU A 22 16.01 -10.79 -13.55
CA LEU A 22 15.48 -10.87 -12.20
C LEU A 22 13.96 -10.71 -12.17
N ILE A 23 13.37 -9.82 -12.95
CA ILE A 23 11.90 -9.69 -13.03
C ILE A 23 11.28 -11.01 -13.52
N PHE A 24 11.82 -11.61 -14.57
CA PHE A 24 11.32 -12.90 -15.08
C PHE A 24 11.43 -14.01 -14.03
N LEU A 25 12.56 -14.07 -13.31
CA LEU A 25 12.78 -15.03 -12.23
C LEU A 25 11.80 -14.81 -11.05
N GLY A 26 11.59 -13.56 -10.66
CA GLY A 26 10.65 -13.19 -9.59
C GLY A 26 9.20 -13.56 -9.92
N GLU A 27 8.79 -13.42 -11.18
CA GLU A 27 7.49 -13.87 -11.67
C GLU A 27 7.38 -15.40 -11.63
N SER A 28 8.41 -16.13 -12.11
CA SER A 28 8.45 -17.60 -12.04
C SER A 28 8.33 -18.14 -10.61
N TYR A 29 8.99 -17.49 -9.64
CA TYR A 29 8.85 -17.85 -8.21
C TYR A 29 7.46 -17.54 -7.68
N LYS A 30 6.89 -16.39 -8.05
CA LYS A 30 5.53 -15.99 -7.65
C LYS A 30 4.48 -16.99 -8.14
N ASP A 31 4.59 -17.43 -9.40
CA ASP A 31 3.72 -18.43 -10.02
C ASP A 31 3.85 -19.80 -9.34
N SER A 32 5.06 -20.14 -8.92
CA SER A 32 5.35 -21.35 -8.14
C SER A 32 5.01 -21.22 -6.64
N LYS A 33 4.40 -20.09 -6.22
CA LYS A 33 4.06 -19.77 -4.82
C LYS A 33 5.26 -19.70 -3.87
N MET A 34 6.47 -19.54 -4.41
CA MET A 34 7.72 -19.31 -3.67
C MET A 34 7.84 -17.82 -3.32
N TYR A 35 6.97 -17.38 -2.39
CA TYR A 35 6.80 -15.95 -2.11
C TYR A 35 8.00 -15.33 -1.38
N GLU A 36 8.77 -16.09 -0.62
CA GLU A 36 9.96 -15.54 0.06
C GLU A 36 11.03 -15.14 -0.96
N GLU A 37 11.30 -16.05 -1.90
CA GLU A 37 12.27 -15.87 -2.98
C GLU A 37 11.79 -14.78 -3.95
N ALA A 38 10.52 -14.82 -4.37
CA ALA A 38 9.93 -13.77 -5.20
C ALA A 38 10.05 -12.39 -4.52
N GLY A 39 9.75 -12.30 -3.22
CA GLY A 39 9.89 -11.08 -2.43
C GLY A 39 11.32 -10.55 -2.42
N CYS A 40 12.30 -11.41 -2.17
CA CYS A 40 13.71 -11.05 -2.21
C CYS A 40 14.13 -10.52 -3.59
N ILE A 41 13.70 -11.18 -4.67
CA ILE A 41 14.01 -10.77 -6.04
C ILE A 41 13.42 -9.39 -6.36
N TYR A 42 12.14 -9.15 -6.06
CA TYR A 42 11.52 -7.83 -6.30
C TYR A 42 12.17 -6.73 -5.45
N TYR A 43 12.58 -7.05 -4.23
CA TYR A 43 13.32 -6.10 -3.38
C TYR A 43 14.64 -5.70 -4.04
N GLU A 44 15.42 -6.65 -4.55
CA GLU A 44 16.69 -6.35 -5.20
C GLU A 44 16.51 -5.57 -6.50
N VAL A 45 15.54 -5.95 -7.34
CA VAL A 45 15.17 -5.18 -8.53
C VAL A 45 14.84 -3.73 -8.18
N ALA A 46 14.04 -3.50 -7.14
CA ALA A 46 13.70 -2.15 -6.69
C ALA A 46 14.94 -1.32 -6.31
N ARG A 47 15.92 -1.94 -5.65
CA ARG A 47 17.19 -1.28 -5.27
C ARG A 47 18.06 -0.95 -6.47
N LEU A 48 18.16 -1.83 -7.45
CA LEU A 48 18.90 -1.57 -8.68
C LEU A 48 18.28 -0.39 -9.43
N ILE A 49 16.94 -0.38 -9.56
CA ILE A 49 16.19 0.72 -10.19
C ILE A 49 16.41 2.05 -9.44
N GLU A 50 16.27 2.06 -8.11
CA GLU A 50 16.52 3.25 -7.28
C GLU A 50 17.98 3.72 -7.43
N GLY A 51 18.93 2.80 -7.33
CA GLY A 51 20.36 3.10 -7.19
C GLY A 51 21.01 3.60 -8.49
N TYR A 52 20.64 3.01 -9.63
CA TYR A 52 21.23 3.29 -10.93
C TYR A 52 20.41 4.27 -11.77
N PHE A 53 19.09 4.07 -11.84
CA PHE A 53 18.24 4.86 -12.74
C PHE A 53 17.52 6.00 -12.03
N ARG A 54 17.41 5.95 -10.69
CA ARG A 54 16.65 6.92 -9.88
C ARG A 54 15.19 7.06 -10.33
N HIS A 55 14.64 6.00 -10.93
CA HIS A 55 13.23 5.94 -11.30
C HIS A 55 12.41 5.56 -10.07
N PHE A 56 12.12 6.54 -9.20
CA PHE A 56 11.54 6.30 -7.89
C PHE A 56 10.16 5.64 -7.95
N GLU A 57 9.34 5.98 -8.95
CA GLU A 57 8.03 5.36 -9.16
C GLU A 57 8.14 3.87 -9.48
N THR A 58 8.96 3.49 -10.46
CA THR A 58 9.18 2.07 -10.80
C THR A 58 9.84 1.30 -9.65
N ALA A 59 10.78 1.92 -8.93
CA ALA A 59 11.37 1.31 -7.74
C ALA A 59 10.31 1.09 -6.64
N GLN A 60 9.41 2.05 -6.43
CA GLN A 60 8.32 1.96 -5.47
C GLN A 60 7.39 0.79 -5.82
N GLU A 61 6.99 0.65 -7.08
CA GLU A 61 6.15 -0.48 -7.54
C GLU A 61 6.81 -1.82 -7.21
N LYS A 62 8.11 -1.96 -7.44
CA LYS A 62 8.83 -3.21 -7.14
C LYS A 62 8.97 -3.48 -5.64
N PHE A 63 9.18 -2.45 -4.81
CA PHE A 63 9.08 -2.63 -3.36
C PHE A 63 7.66 -3.01 -2.90
N GLN A 64 6.61 -2.52 -3.57
CA GLN A 64 5.24 -2.93 -3.29
C GLN A 64 5.00 -4.40 -3.66
N GLU A 65 5.50 -4.88 -4.80
CA GLU A 65 5.44 -6.31 -5.15
C GLU A 65 6.17 -7.18 -4.14
N SER A 66 7.37 -6.76 -3.72
CA SER A 66 8.13 -7.40 -2.64
C SER A 66 7.31 -7.48 -1.34
N ALA A 67 6.73 -6.36 -0.91
CA ALA A 67 5.89 -6.30 0.29
C ALA A 67 4.68 -7.25 0.19
N ARG A 68 4.01 -7.32 -0.98
CA ARG A 68 2.88 -8.24 -1.21
C ARG A 68 3.30 -9.70 -1.08
N CYS A 69 4.49 -10.06 -1.57
CA CYS A 69 5.01 -11.42 -1.41
C CYS A 69 5.28 -11.75 0.07
N PHE A 70 5.96 -10.85 0.80
CA PHE A 70 6.23 -11.04 2.22
C PHE A 70 4.99 -11.03 3.11
N LEU A 71 3.95 -10.26 2.76
CA LEU A 71 2.64 -10.30 3.42
C LEU A 71 2.01 -11.70 3.35
N LYS A 72 2.09 -12.38 2.20
CA LYS A 72 1.49 -13.72 2.02
C LYS A 72 2.08 -14.78 2.96
N ILE A 73 3.32 -14.60 3.38
CA ILE A 73 4.02 -15.49 4.31
C ILE A 73 4.20 -14.89 5.71
N HIS A 74 3.53 -13.77 5.99
CA HIS A 74 3.61 -13.06 7.28
C HIS A 74 5.05 -12.74 7.71
N SER A 75 5.95 -12.47 6.76
CA SER A 75 7.34 -12.13 7.05
C SER A 75 7.47 -10.72 7.64
N SER A 76 8.34 -10.57 8.63
CA SER A 76 8.67 -9.28 9.24
C SER A 76 9.40 -8.34 8.27
N THR A 77 9.97 -8.85 7.18
CA THR A 77 10.63 -8.08 6.11
C THR A 77 9.68 -7.12 5.37
N VAL A 78 8.36 -7.29 5.51
CA VAL A 78 7.39 -6.30 5.03
C VAL A 78 7.65 -4.90 5.62
N TYR A 79 8.16 -4.83 6.86
CA TYR A 79 8.50 -3.57 7.51
C TYR A 79 9.57 -2.82 6.71
N ASP A 80 10.63 -3.52 6.31
CA ASP A 80 11.74 -2.94 5.55
C ASP A 80 11.28 -2.45 4.18
N CYS A 81 10.38 -3.20 3.52
CA CYS A 81 9.77 -2.80 2.25
C CYS A 81 8.96 -1.51 2.39
N TYR A 82 8.13 -1.41 3.43
CA TYR A 82 7.33 -0.23 3.70
C TYR A 82 8.19 0.99 4.04
N GLN A 83 9.25 0.83 4.83
CA GLN A 83 10.19 1.93 5.10
C GLN A 83 10.84 2.44 3.80
N LYS A 84 11.23 1.54 2.89
CA LYS A 84 11.78 1.92 1.57
C LYS A 84 10.76 2.64 0.69
N ILE A 85 9.50 2.19 0.66
CA ILE A 85 8.43 2.88 -0.06
C ILE A 85 8.27 4.32 0.45
N LEU A 86 8.25 4.52 1.77
CA LEU A 86 8.16 5.85 2.37
C LEU A 86 9.36 6.72 2.02
N ASP A 87 10.58 6.16 2.07
CA ASP A 87 11.80 6.88 1.68
C ASP A 87 11.74 7.36 0.22
N LEU A 88 11.25 6.51 -0.70
CA LEU A 88 11.07 6.87 -2.11
C LEU A 88 10.00 7.95 -2.31
N LEU A 89 8.84 7.83 -1.65
CA LEU A 89 7.78 8.84 -1.72
C LEU A 89 8.26 10.21 -1.21
N MET A 90 9.08 10.22 -0.16
CA MET A 90 9.70 11.45 0.35
C MET A 90 10.70 12.04 -0.64
N LYS A 91 11.54 11.21 -1.28
CA LYS A 91 12.50 11.65 -2.33
C LYS A 91 11.79 12.21 -3.56
N ASP A 92 10.64 11.65 -3.91
CA ASP A 92 9.80 12.08 -5.04
C ASP A 92 8.85 13.24 -4.67
N ASN A 93 8.97 13.81 -3.45
CA ASN A 93 8.13 14.88 -2.92
C ASN A 93 6.61 14.57 -2.93
N LYS A 94 6.25 13.27 -2.92
CA LYS A 94 4.87 12.76 -2.84
C LYS A 94 4.38 12.71 -1.39
N LEU A 95 4.51 13.84 -0.67
CA LEU A 95 4.34 13.92 0.79
C LEU A 95 2.96 13.45 1.28
N ASN A 96 1.88 13.75 0.56
CA ASN A 96 0.53 13.33 1.00
C ASN A 96 0.38 11.80 0.94
N LEU A 97 0.98 11.15 -0.07
CA LEU A 97 1.00 9.69 -0.18
C LEU A 97 1.90 9.08 0.89
N ALA A 98 3.06 9.69 1.19
CA ALA A 98 3.92 9.24 2.29
C ALA A 98 3.18 9.30 3.64
N ILE A 99 2.46 10.38 3.92
CA ILE A 99 1.65 10.52 5.13
C ILE A 99 0.54 9.46 5.19
N GLN A 100 -0.20 9.27 4.09
CA GLN A 100 -1.21 8.22 3.98
C GLN A 100 -0.61 6.85 4.32
N ASP A 101 0.47 6.50 3.64
CA ASP A 101 1.09 5.18 3.75
C ASP A 101 1.66 4.93 5.14
N CYS A 102 2.17 5.95 5.85
CA CYS A 102 2.50 5.83 7.27
C CYS A 102 1.31 5.31 8.10
N PHE A 103 0.12 5.92 7.97
CA PHE A 103 -1.02 5.48 8.77
C PHE A 103 -1.58 4.12 8.32
N ILE A 104 -1.62 3.86 7.00
CA ILE A 104 -2.07 2.56 6.48
C ILE A 104 -1.14 1.44 6.94
N PHE A 105 0.18 1.62 6.81
CA PHE A 105 1.17 0.63 7.21
C PHE A 105 1.17 0.43 8.72
N GLY A 106 1.09 1.52 9.50
CA GLY A 106 0.98 1.43 10.96
C GLY A 106 -0.24 0.63 11.39
N HIS A 107 -1.42 0.94 10.83
CA HIS A 107 -2.65 0.22 11.15
C HIS A 107 -2.54 -1.27 10.79
N LYS A 108 -1.98 -1.62 9.62
CA LYS A 108 -1.72 -3.03 9.25
C LYS A 108 -0.81 -3.75 10.26
N PHE A 109 0.23 -3.09 10.77
CA PHE A 109 1.10 -3.71 11.78
C PHE A 109 0.40 -3.92 13.12
N GLY A 110 -0.47 -2.99 13.53
CA GLY A 110 -1.30 -3.15 14.73
C GLY A 110 -2.31 -4.29 14.61
N THR A 111 -2.98 -4.41 13.47
CA THR A 111 -4.09 -5.37 13.29
C THR A 111 -3.62 -6.75 12.86
N LEU A 112 -2.80 -6.85 11.81
CA LEU A 112 -2.37 -8.13 11.23
C LEU A 112 -1.23 -8.76 12.02
N TYR A 113 -0.24 -7.96 12.42
CA TYR A 113 0.97 -8.44 13.08
C TYR A 113 0.93 -8.31 14.60
N ARG A 114 -0.04 -7.57 15.14
CA ARG A 114 -0.14 -7.22 16.58
C ARG A 114 1.16 -6.61 17.11
N ASP A 115 1.86 -5.87 16.25
CA ASP A 115 3.15 -5.25 16.52
C ASP A 115 2.94 -3.75 16.78
N GLU A 116 2.68 -3.44 18.05
CA GLU A 116 2.35 -2.08 18.46
C GLU A 116 3.54 -1.12 18.40
N GLU A 117 4.75 -1.65 18.52
CA GLU A 117 5.97 -0.87 18.37
C GLU A 117 6.12 -0.37 16.93
N LYS A 118 5.99 -1.27 15.94
CA LYS A 118 6.05 -0.87 14.52
C LYS A 118 4.86 -0.01 14.12
N ARG A 119 3.65 -0.28 14.66
CA ARG A 119 2.49 0.62 14.46
C ARG A 119 2.83 2.03 14.88
N GLU A 120 3.33 2.21 16.10
CA GLU A 120 3.62 3.52 16.65
C GLU A 120 4.78 4.21 15.92
N SER A 121 5.79 3.45 15.48
CA SER A 121 6.88 3.95 14.64
C SER A 121 6.35 4.63 13.37
N PHE A 122 5.44 3.96 12.63
CA PHE A 122 4.84 4.55 11.43
C PHE A 122 3.95 5.76 11.74
N PHE A 123 3.14 5.70 12.80
CA PHE A 123 2.29 6.82 13.18
C PHE A 123 3.11 8.06 13.55
N LYS A 124 4.17 7.90 14.33
CA LYS A 124 5.11 9.00 14.65
C LYS A 124 5.73 9.59 13.39
N ARG A 125 6.17 8.75 12.45
CA ARG A 125 6.73 9.21 11.18
C ARG A 125 5.71 10.02 10.37
N GLY A 126 4.46 9.56 10.28
CA GLY A 126 3.38 10.29 9.60
C GLY A 126 3.08 11.66 10.23
N ASP A 127 3.03 11.73 11.56
CA ASP A 127 2.81 12.99 12.28
C ASP A 127 4.01 13.95 12.14
N GLN A 128 5.23 13.43 12.17
CA GLN A 128 6.44 14.21 11.94
C GLN A 128 6.42 14.89 10.57
N ILE A 129 6.14 14.13 9.49
CA ILE A 129 6.05 14.67 8.13
C ILE A 129 4.98 15.78 8.05
N ARG A 130 3.86 15.63 8.76
CA ARG A 130 2.82 16.66 8.80
C ARG A 130 3.30 17.94 9.44
N VAL A 131 3.94 17.86 10.59
CA VAL A 131 4.44 19.02 11.33
C VAL A 131 5.50 19.74 10.51
N GLU A 132 6.49 19.02 9.97
CA GLU A 132 7.60 19.58 9.20
C GLU A 132 7.14 20.31 7.93
N HIS A 133 6.07 19.83 7.29
CA HIS A 133 5.55 20.38 6.04
C HIS A 133 4.23 21.15 6.18
N GLY A 134 3.82 21.48 7.40
CA GLY A 134 2.60 22.26 7.67
C GLY A 134 1.31 21.62 7.12
N LYS A 135 1.22 20.29 7.11
CA LYS A 135 0.02 19.57 6.64
C LYS A 135 -0.96 19.38 7.81
N SER A 136 -2.01 20.18 7.83
CA SER A 136 -3.10 19.99 8.79
C SER A 136 -3.98 18.80 8.40
N HIS A 137 -4.60 18.18 9.40
CA HIS A 137 -5.58 17.12 9.23
C HIS A 137 -6.74 17.36 10.19
N ARG A 138 -7.96 17.15 9.68
CA ARG A 138 -9.17 17.08 10.47
C ARG A 138 -9.76 15.70 10.25
N CYS A 139 -9.98 14.94 11.32
CA CYS A 139 -10.62 13.63 11.22
C CYS A 139 -12.02 13.80 10.62
N PRO A 140 -12.34 13.15 9.48
CA PRO A 140 -13.68 13.21 8.95
C PRO A 140 -14.69 12.48 9.85
N LYS A 141 -14.26 11.34 10.39
CA LYS A 141 -15.01 10.50 11.34
C LYS A 141 -14.06 9.82 12.32
N THR A 142 -14.49 9.59 13.56
CA THR A 142 -13.67 9.01 14.64
C THR A 142 -14.32 7.83 15.36
N SER A 143 -15.53 7.44 14.96
CA SER A 143 -16.22 6.25 15.44
C SER A 143 -16.81 5.47 14.27
N PHE A 144 -16.95 4.16 14.44
CA PHE A 144 -17.62 3.28 13.51
C PHE A 144 -18.65 2.46 14.31
N ASP A 145 -19.91 2.52 13.92
CA ASP A 145 -20.98 1.67 14.43
C ASP A 145 -21.52 0.88 13.24
N LEU A 146 -21.64 -0.44 13.35
CA LEU A 146 -22.12 -1.27 12.24
C LEU A 146 -23.60 -0.96 11.93
N SER A 147 -24.41 -0.70 12.97
CA SER A 147 -25.84 -0.42 12.84
C SER A 147 -26.14 0.85 12.03
N ASP A 148 -25.16 1.76 11.93
CA ASP A 148 -25.25 2.96 11.08
C ASP A 148 -25.35 2.64 9.59
N TYR A 149 -24.94 1.43 9.16
CA TYR A 149 -24.73 1.06 7.76
C TYR A 149 -25.45 -0.22 7.33
N GLU A 150 -25.94 -1.05 8.26
CA GLU A 150 -26.62 -2.32 7.96
C GLU A 150 -27.74 -2.15 6.92
N ASP A 151 -28.54 -1.08 7.06
CA ASP A 151 -29.64 -0.73 6.17
C ASP A 151 -29.29 0.37 5.14
N ASP A 152 -28.09 0.96 5.21
CA ASP A 152 -27.65 2.06 4.35
C ASP A 152 -26.17 1.93 3.96
N VAL A 153 -25.92 1.03 3.01
CA VAL A 153 -24.58 0.84 2.43
C VAL A 153 -24.08 2.12 1.73
N GLN A 154 -24.98 2.96 1.20
CA GLN A 154 -24.61 4.21 0.54
C GLN A 154 -24.03 5.23 1.53
N LYS A 155 -24.49 5.23 2.78
CA LYS A 155 -23.87 6.02 3.85
C LYS A 155 -22.44 5.57 4.14
N ALA A 156 -22.15 4.27 4.10
CA ALA A 156 -20.77 3.78 4.26
C ALA A 156 -19.85 4.30 3.13
N PHE A 157 -20.32 4.29 1.88
CA PHE A 157 -19.57 4.88 0.75
C PHE A 157 -19.34 6.39 0.92
N LYS A 158 -20.36 7.14 1.36
CA LYS A 158 -20.22 8.59 1.63
C LYS A 158 -19.19 8.86 2.73
N ASP A 159 -19.28 8.14 3.85
CA ASP A 159 -18.36 8.30 4.98
C ASP A 159 -16.94 7.87 4.58
N TYR A 160 -16.79 6.85 3.75
CA TYR A 160 -15.51 6.44 3.14
C TYR A 160 -14.93 7.54 2.25
N ASP A 161 -15.73 8.14 1.37
CA ASP A 161 -15.31 9.20 0.46
C ASP A 161 -14.84 10.46 1.19
N MET A 162 -15.35 10.73 2.40
CA MET A 162 -14.87 11.84 3.23
C MET A 162 -13.38 11.70 3.63
N PHE A 163 -12.82 10.49 3.62
CA PHE A 163 -11.39 10.29 3.82
C PHE A 163 -10.57 10.53 2.55
N ASN A 164 -11.15 10.48 1.35
CA ASN A 164 -10.43 10.56 0.08
C ASN A 164 -10.37 11.99 -0.45
N ILE A 165 -9.20 12.61 -0.38
CA ILE A 165 -8.96 13.96 -0.91
C ILE A 165 -8.52 13.84 -2.37
N LYS A 166 -9.29 14.48 -3.26
CA LYS A 166 -8.92 14.68 -4.67
C LYS A 166 -8.20 16.01 -4.81
N LYS A 167 -7.03 16.01 -5.45
CA LYS A 167 -6.30 17.23 -5.83
C LYS A 167 -6.06 17.26 -7.31
N ASP A 168 -6.52 18.34 -7.95
CA ASP A 168 -6.24 18.61 -9.34
C ASP A 168 -4.79 19.05 -9.52
N LEU A 169 -4.13 18.43 -10.49
CA LEU A 169 -2.81 18.77 -10.96
C LEU A 169 -2.95 19.39 -12.37
N PRO A 170 -2.39 20.58 -12.61
CA PRO A 170 -2.59 21.31 -13.88
C PRO A 170 -2.26 20.53 -15.17
N VAL A 171 -1.41 19.50 -15.08
CA VAL A 171 -0.91 18.74 -16.25
C VAL A 171 -1.20 17.24 -16.15
N PHE A 172 -1.37 16.70 -14.94
CA PHE A 172 -1.38 15.25 -14.69
C PHE A 172 -2.76 14.72 -14.28
N GLY A 173 -3.82 15.50 -14.44
CA GLY A 173 -5.17 15.11 -14.04
C GLY A 173 -5.40 15.32 -12.55
N HIS A 174 -5.87 14.32 -11.82
CA HIS A 174 -6.09 14.40 -10.38
C HIS A 174 -5.35 13.29 -9.65
N ILE A 175 -4.80 13.61 -8.48
CA ILE A 175 -4.35 12.60 -7.51
C ILE A 175 -5.40 12.43 -6.44
N THR A 176 -5.60 11.20 -6.00
CA THR A 176 -6.44 10.89 -4.84
C THR A 176 -5.55 10.31 -3.75
N TYR A 177 -5.71 10.78 -2.52
CA TYR A 177 -5.07 10.19 -1.35
C TYR A 177 -6.01 10.19 -0.15
N THR A 178 -5.84 9.19 0.71
CA THR A 178 -6.57 9.04 1.96
C THR A 178 -5.97 9.94 3.04
N SER A 179 -6.76 10.89 3.52
CA SER A 179 -6.45 11.74 4.67
C SER A 179 -6.93 11.06 5.95
N ALA A 180 -6.10 10.17 6.49
CA ALA A 180 -6.32 9.51 7.78
C ALA A 180 -5.21 9.85 8.78
N CYS A 181 -5.44 9.65 10.07
CA CYS A 181 -4.44 9.79 11.13
C CYS A 181 -4.60 8.67 12.16
N ARG A 182 -3.72 8.63 13.17
CA ARG A 182 -3.80 7.64 14.26
C ARG A 182 -5.16 7.58 14.97
N ASN A 183 -5.95 8.66 14.95
CA ASN A 183 -7.26 8.73 15.63
C ASN A 183 -8.45 8.31 14.75
N CYS A 184 -8.25 8.18 13.44
CA CYS A 184 -9.35 7.88 12.50
C CYS A 184 -9.03 6.77 11.51
N ILE A 185 -7.80 6.23 11.53
CA ILE A 185 -7.39 5.14 10.65
C ILE A 185 -8.17 3.85 10.92
N ASP A 186 -8.56 3.58 12.17
CA ASP A 186 -9.36 2.39 12.50
C ASP A 186 -10.77 2.48 11.90
N VAL A 187 -11.39 3.66 11.94
CA VAL A 187 -12.68 3.92 11.29
C VAL A 187 -12.57 3.72 9.79
N TYR A 188 -11.52 4.25 9.18
CA TYR A 188 -11.24 4.04 7.76
C TYR A 188 -11.05 2.54 7.43
N GLY A 189 -10.33 1.81 8.28
CA GLY A 189 -10.16 0.36 8.17
C GLY A 189 -11.49 -0.39 8.19
N HIS A 190 -12.35 -0.12 9.18
CA HIS A 190 -13.67 -0.74 9.29
C HIS A 190 -14.57 -0.42 8.09
N LEU A 191 -14.56 0.83 7.59
CA LEU A 191 -15.28 1.20 6.37
C LEU A 191 -14.78 0.41 5.16
N CYS A 192 -13.46 0.28 5.01
CA CYS A 192 -12.87 -0.50 3.92
C CYS A 192 -13.33 -1.96 3.96
N ASP A 193 -13.34 -2.57 5.14
CA ASP A 193 -13.69 -3.98 5.30
C ASP A 193 -15.18 -4.21 5.08
N PHE A 194 -16.04 -3.35 5.64
CA PHE A 194 -17.48 -3.38 5.41
C PHE A 194 -17.85 -3.24 3.92
N ILE A 195 -17.28 -2.25 3.23
CA ILE A 195 -17.54 -2.03 1.80
C ILE A 195 -17.11 -3.24 0.97
N LYS A 196 -15.94 -3.83 1.26
CA LYS A 196 -15.47 -5.03 0.55
C LYS A 196 -16.37 -6.23 0.79
N GLU A 197 -16.88 -6.41 2.01
CA GLU A 197 -17.82 -7.49 2.33
C GLU A 197 -19.11 -7.35 1.53
N LYS A 198 -19.70 -6.14 1.50
CA LYS A 198 -20.92 -5.87 0.71
C LYS A 198 -20.73 -6.07 -0.78
N GLN A 199 -19.61 -5.63 -1.34
CA GLN A 199 -19.29 -5.89 -2.75
C GLN A 199 -19.18 -7.39 -3.07
N ARG A 200 -18.66 -8.21 -2.15
CA ARG A 200 -18.61 -9.68 -2.34
C ARG A 200 -20.01 -10.29 -2.29
N GLU A 201 -20.85 -9.88 -1.34
CA GLU A 201 -22.24 -10.35 -1.23
C GLU A 201 -23.04 -10.07 -2.51
N GLU A 202 -22.86 -8.90 -3.14
CA GLU A 202 -23.52 -8.53 -4.39
C GLU A 202 -23.07 -9.42 -5.55
N VAL A 203 -21.76 -9.60 -5.74
CA VAL A 203 -21.21 -10.50 -6.78
C VAL A 203 -21.67 -11.94 -6.60
N GLU A 204 -21.76 -12.43 -5.36
CA GLU A 204 -22.27 -13.78 -5.08
C GLU A 204 -23.75 -13.95 -5.41
N LYS A 205 -24.57 -12.91 -5.22
CA LYS A 205 -26.00 -12.93 -5.58
C LYS A 205 -26.19 -12.95 -7.10
N GLU A 206 -25.50 -12.08 -7.82
CA GLU A 206 -25.54 -12.03 -9.29
C GLU A 206 -25.16 -13.39 -9.91
N ASN A 207 -24.10 -14.03 -9.41
CA ASN A 207 -23.69 -15.36 -9.87
C ASN A 207 -24.72 -16.47 -9.57
N ARG A 208 -25.52 -16.35 -8.50
CA ARG A 208 -26.58 -17.32 -8.20
C ARG A 208 -27.77 -17.14 -9.13
N ASP A 209 -28.15 -15.89 -9.40
CA ASP A 209 -29.27 -15.57 -10.27
C ASP A 209 -28.98 -15.97 -11.72
N GLU A 210 -27.77 -15.70 -12.24
CA GLU A 210 -27.33 -16.16 -13.56
C GLU A 210 -27.31 -17.70 -13.71
N ASN A 211 -26.97 -18.42 -12.63
CA ASN A 211 -26.97 -19.88 -12.66
C ASN A 211 -28.37 -20.47 -12.59
N ASN A 212 -29.32 -19.78 -11.93
CA ASN A 212 -30.72 -20.20 -11.88
C ASN A 212 -31.44 -19.95 -13.22
N GLU A 213 -31.10 -18.87 -13.93
CA GLU A 213 -31.67 -18.58 -15.26
C GLU A 213 -31.20 -19.56 -16.35
N LYS A 214 -30.01 -20.16 -16.22
CA LYS A 214 -29.50 -21.17 -17.16
C LYS A 214 -30.14 -22.57 -17.00
N ILE A 215 -30.96 -22.77 -15.97
CA ILE A 215 -31.59 -24.07 -15.64
C ILE A 215 -33.05 -24.14 -16.14
N ILE A 216 -33.59 -23.04 -16.69
CA ILE A 216 -34.96 -22.93 -17.24
C ILE A 216 -34.91 -22.96 -18.77
#